data_AF-A0AAW9IIC9-F1
#
_entry.id   AF-A0AAW9IIC9-F1
#
_cell.length_a   1.000
_cell.length_b   1.000
_cell.length_c   1.000
_cell.angle_alpha   90.00
_cell.angle_beta   90.00
_cell.angle_gamma   90.00
#
_symmetry.space_group_name_H-M   'P 1'
#
loop_
_entity.id
_entity.type
_entity.pdbx_description
1 polymer ?
#
loop_
_entity_poly.entity_id
_entity_poly.type
_entity_poly.pdbx_seq_one_letter_code
_entity_poly.pdbx_strand_id
1 'polypeptide(L)'
;LEAALVSGILSVGAEAVILDVVPTPAVAHLIREYNADAGIMISASHNPVEYNGIKFFDNKGYKLQDELEDEIQRVIESGFEGVPSPTGHDLGRSSIEVGALDEYTDYALSTIPVDLKGLRVALDCANGACYKAAVKA
;
A
#
# COMPACT_ATOMS: atom_id res chain seq x y z
N LEU A 1 -2.57 -12.54 -4.98
CA LEU A 1 -3.43 -11.36 -4.71
C LEU A 1 -2.87 -10.12 -5.41
N GLU A 2 -1.61 -9.74 -5.16
CA GLU A 2 -0.98 -8.57 -5.81
C GLU A 2 -1.13 -8.55 -7.33
N ALA A 3 -0.71 -9.62 -8.03
CA ALA A 3 -0.83 -9.69 -9.49
C ALA A 3 -2.27 -9.52 -10.01
N ALA A 4 -3.28 -9.97 -9.26
CA ALA A 4 -4.68 -9.82 -9.63
C ALA A 4 -5.16 -8.37 -9.44
N LEU A 5 -4.75 -7.72 -8.34
CA LEU A 5 -5.03 -6.30 -8.09
C LEU A 5 -4.35 -5.42 -9.14
N VAL A 6 -3.06 -5.64 -9.40
CA VAL A 6 -2.31 -4.94 -10.44
C VAL A 6 -3.02 -5.11 -11.78
N SER A 7 -3.37 -6.34 -12.17
CA SER A 7 -4.11 -6.58 -13.42
C SER A 7 -5.42 -5.80 -13.50
N GLY A 8 -6.18 -5.70 -12.41
CA GLY A 8 -7.41 -4.89 -12.37
C GLY A 8 -7.15 -3.41 -12.58
N ILE A 9 -6.16 -2.85 -11.88
CA ILE A 9 -5.75 -1.44 -12.01
C ILE A 9 -5.32 -1.13 -13.45
N LEU A 10 -4.46 -1.98 -14.04
CA LEU A 10 -3.98 -1.75 -15.40
C LEU A 10 -5.10 -1.89 -16.44
N SER A 11 -6.07 -2.77 -16.20
CA SER A 11 -7.18 -3.03 -17.13
C SER A 11 -8.10 -1.84 -17.36
N VAL A 12 -8.15 -0.90 -16.42
CA VAL A 12 -8.95 0.34 -16.51
C VAL A 12 -8.12 1.56 -16.94
N GLY A 13 -6.84 1.35 -17.30
CA GLY A 13 -5.94 2.41 -17.76
C GLY A 13 -5.14 3.10 -16.65
N ALA A 14 -5.25 2.65 -15.40
CA ALA A 14 -4.55 3.27 -14.28
C ALA A 14 -3.12 2.73 -14.12
N GLU A 15 -2.26 3.51 -13.47
CA GLU A 15 -0.87 3.13 -13.18
C GLU A 15 -0.75 2.48 -11.80
N ALA A 16 0.07 1.44 -11.70
CA ALA A 16 0.30 0.71 -10.45
C ALA A 16 1.78 0.79 -10.05
N VAL A 17 2.07 1.42 -8.91
CA VAL A 17 3.41 1.42 -8.31
C VAL A 17 3.46 0.34 -7.23
N ILE A 18 4.33 -0.65 -7.41
CA ILE A 18 4.48 -1.79 -6.51
C ILE A 18 5.57 -1.48 -5.48
N LEU A 19 5.22 -1.50 -4.20
CA LEU A 19 6.11 -1.13 -3.09
C LEU A 19 6.82 -2.34 -2.44
N ASP A 20 6.47 -3.57 -2.84
CA ASP A 20 6.93 -4.82 -2.21
C ASP A 20 6.55 -4.86 -0.70
N VAL A 21 7.31 -5.60 0.12
CA VAL A 21 7.04 -5.75 1.56
C VAL A 21 7.39 -4.47 2.32
N VAL A 22 6.35 -3.69 2.63
CA VAL A 22 6.41 -2.50 3.48
C VAL A 22 5.38 -2.56 4.62
N PRO A 23 5.65 -1.93 5.79
CA PRO A 23 4.63 -1.77 6.82
C PRO A 23 3.40 -1.02 6.30
N THR A 24 2.20 -1.36 6.78
CA THR A 24 0.97 -0.63 6.42
C THR A 24 1.05 0.90 6.56
N PRO A 25 1.66 1.49 7.62
CA PRO A 25 1.83 2.95 7.68
C PRO A 25 2.74 3.53 6.58
N ALA A 26 3.63 2.74 5.99
CA ALA A 26 4.44 3.19 4.86
C ALA A 26 3.56 3.46 3.64
N VAL A 27 2.57 2.59 3.35
CA VAL A 27 1.60 2.81 2.27
C VAL A 27 0.87 4.13 2.47
N ALA A 28 0.31 4.37 3.66
CA ALA A 28 -0.39 5.61 3.99
C ALA A 28 0.49 6.87 3.84
N HIS A 29 1.78 6.76 4.17
CA HIS A 29 2.74 7.85 4.01
C HIS A 29 3.08 8.11 2.54
N LEU A 30 3.48 7.07 1.81
CA LEU A 30 4.01 7.14 0.44
C LEU A 30 2.97 7.53 -0.60
N ILE A 31 1.68 7.28 -0.34
CA ILE A 31 0.60 7.82 -1.21
C ILE A 31 0.75 9.34 -1.36
N ARG A 32 1.00 10.05 -0.26
CA ARG A 32 1.12 11.50 -0.26
C ARG A 32 2.45 11.95 -0.87
N GLU A 33 3.53 11.22 -0.58
CA GLU A 33 4.86 11.52 -1.12
C GLU A 33 4.88 11.38 -2.65
N TYR A 34 4.24 10.35 -3.18
CA TYR A 34 4.15 10.09 -4.62
C TYR A 34 2.97 10.79 -5.30
N ASN A 35 2.17 11.56 -4.56
CA ASN A 35 0.94 12.18 -5.05
C ASN A 35 0.01 11.19 -5.75
N ALA A 36 -0.08 9.96 -5.24
CA ALA A 36 -0.94 8.92 -5.77
C ALA A 36 -2.42 9.16 -5.41
N ASP A 37 -3.34 8.74 -6.29
CA ASP A 37 -4.78 8.89 -6.06
C ASP A 37 -5.32 7.99 -4.94
N ALA A 38 -4.67 6.83 -4.74
CA ALA A 38 -5.02 5.86 -3.71
C ALA A 38 -3.82 4.93 -3.43
N GLY A 39 -3.92 4.17 -2.34
CA GLY A 39 -3.00 3.07 -2.07
C GLY A 39 -3.69 1.83 -1.55
N ILE A 40 -3.04 0.68 -1.71
CA ILE A 40 -3.59 -0.63 -1.36
C ILE A 40 -2.59 -1.40 -0.52
N MET A 41 -3.02 -1.93 0.61
CA MET A 41 -2.25 -2.86 1.44
C MET A 41 -2.84 -4.27 1.38
N ILE A 42 -2.00 -5.26 1.05
CA ILE A 42 -2.37 -6.68 1.10
C ILE A 42 -1.83 -7.27 2.41
N SER A 43 -2.70 -7.40 3.41
CA SER A 43 -2.33 -7.98 4.71
C SER A 43 -3.55 -8.29 5.57
N ALA A 44 -3.51 -9.39 6.32
CA ALA A 44 -4.43 -9.69 7.42
C ALA A 44 -3.88 -9.32 8.82
N SER A 45 -2.90 -8.41 8.89
CA SER A 45 -2.32 -7.89 10.13
C SER A 45 -1.75 -8.99 11.05
N HIS A 46 -2.44 -9.32 12.14
CA HIS A 46 -2.01 -10.31 13.15
C HIS A 46 -2.61 -11.69 12.91
N ASN A 47 -3.49 -11.82 11.92
CA ASN A 47 -4.15 -13.09 11.64
C ASN A 47 -3.12 -14.13 11.16
N PRO A 48 -3.40 -15.42 11.39
CA PRO A 48 -2.61 -16.52 10.85
C PRO A 48 -2.41 -16.44 9.32
N VAL A 49 -1.37 -17.10 8.82
CA VAL A 49 -0.87 -17.00 7.43
C VAL A 49 -1.90 -17.39 6.37
N GLU A 50 -2.88 -18.23 6.72
CA GLU A 50 -3.98 -18.62 5.84
C GLU A 50 -4.96 -17.48 5.53
N TYR A 51 -4.94 -16.40 6.32
CA TYR A 51 -5.76 -15.21 6.10
C TYR A 51 -4.99 -14.12 5.35
N ASN A 52 -5.71 -13.42 4.48
CA ASN A 52 -5.23 -12.19 3.88
C ASN A 52 -6.37 -11.16 3.80
N GLY A 53 -6.04 -9.91 3.50
CA GLY A 53 -7.01 -8.82 3.39
C GLY A 53 -6.50 -7.74 2.45
N ILE A 54 -7.42 -6.98 1.89
CA ILE A 54 -7.13 -5.83 1.03
C ILE A 54 -7.65 -4.61 1.75
N LYS A 55 -6.80 -3.60 1.96
CA LYS A 55 -7.16 -2.34 2.61
C LYS A 55 -6.85 -1.21 1.65
N PHE A 56 -7.78 -0.29 1.49
CA PHE A 56 -7.65 0.87 0.62
C PHE A 56 -7.39 2.13 1.42
N PHE A 57 -6.65 3.04 0.82
CA PHE A 57 -6.33 4.35 1.34
C PHE A 57 -6.60 5.40 0.25
N ASP A 58 -7.16 6.54 0.65
CA ASP A 58 -7.37 7.70 -0.23
C ASP A 58 -6.04 8.44 -0.51
N ASN A 59 -6.09 9.45 -1.37
CA ASN A 59 -4.93 10.30 -1.71
C ASN A 59 -4.32 11.07 -0.53
N LYS A 60 -4.98 11.09 0.64
CA LYS A 60 -4.47 11.69 1.87
C LYS A 60 -3.88 10.65 2.82
N GLY A 61 -3.88 9.37 2.44
CA GLY A 61 -3.40 8.25 3.24
C GLY A 61 -4.37 7.82 4.35
N TYR A 62 -5.62 8.27 4.30
CA TYR A 62 -6.69 7.81 5.21
C TYR A 62 -7.45 6.64 4.61
N LYS A 63 -8.20 5.91 5.44
CA LYS A 63 -9.13 4.90 4.92
C LYS A 63 -10.19 5.56 4.05
N LEU A 64 -10.73 4.78 3.10
CA LEU A 64 -11.87 5.22 2.31
C LEU A 64 -13.05 5.59 3.22
N GLN A 65 -13.85 6.54 2.74
CA GLN A 65 -15.13 6.87 3.38
C GLN A 65 -16.15 5.78 3.03
N ASP A 66 -17.09 5.52 3.94
CA ASP A 66 -18.12 4.49 3.78
C ASP A 66 -18.90 4.66 2.46
N GLU A 67 -19.18 5.90 2.04
CA GLU A 67 -19.92 6.17 0.80
C GLU A 67 -19.18 5.68 -0.46
N LEU A 68 -17.84 5.72 -0.44
CA LEU A 68 -17.00 5.23 -1.52
C LEU A 68 -16.87 3.71 -1.48
N GLU A 69 -16.83 3.11 -0.29
CA GLU A 69 -16.90 1.64 -0.14
C GLU A 69 -18.22 1.10 -0.70
N ASP A 70 -19.34 1.77 -0.41
CA ASP A 70 -20.65 1.43 -0.96
C ASP A 70 -20.70 1.60 -2.48
N GLU A 71 -19.98 2.58 -3.05
CA GLU A 71 -19.88 2.74 -4.50
C GLU A 71 -19.11 1.59 -5.16
N ILE A 72 -17.98 1.19 -4.57
CA ILE A 72 -17.23 0.02 -5.03
C ILE A 72 -18.12 -1.23 -5.01
N GLN A 73 -18.89 -1.42 -3.93
CA GLN A 73 -19.84 -2.54 -3.82
C GLN A 73 -20.90 -2.50 -4.93
N ARG A 74 -21.50 -1.33 -5.21
CA ARG A 74 -22.47 -1.17 -6.30
C ARG A 74 -21.88 -1.50 -7.68
N VAL A 75 -20.64 -1.09 -7.95
CA VAL A 75 -19.95 -1.40 -9.22
C VAL A 75 -19.72 -2.92 -9.37
N ILE A 76 -19.40 -3.60 -8.27
CA ILE A 76 -19.25 -5.07 -8.28
C ILE A 76 -20.60 -5.75 -8.54
N GLU A 77 -21.65 -5.30 -7.84
CA GLU A 77 -23.01 -5.85 -7.96
C GLU A 77 -23.65 -5.59 -9.33
N SER A 78 -23.28 -4.51 -10.01
CA SER A 78 -23.70 -4.22 -11.39
C SER A 78 -22.96 -5.05 -12.44
N GLY A 79 -22.00 -5.89 -12.03
CA GLY A 79 -21.15 -6.63 -12.97
C GLY A 79 -20.19 -5.72 -13.75
N PHE A 80 -19.69 -4.67 -13.11
CA PHE A 80 -18.76 -3.69 -13.68
C PHE A 80 -19.34 -2.90 -14.86
N GLU A 81 -20.66 -2.69 -14.87
CA GLU A 81 -21.30 -1.85 -15.88
C GLU A 81 -20.73 -0.42 -15.85
N GLY A 82 -20.35 0.10 -17.02
CA GLY A 82 -19.79 1.45 -17.16
C GLY A 82 -18.31 1.58 -16.79
N VAL A 83 -17.66 0.51 -16.30
CA VAL A 83 -16.21 0.52 -16.05
C VAL A 83 -15.45 0.52 -17.40
N PRO A 84 -14.47 1.42 -17.59
CA PRO A 84 -13.69 1.47 -18.83
C PRO A 84 -12.93 0.17 -19.13
N SER A 85 -12.81 -0.15 -20.41
CA SER A 85 -12.00 -1.27 -20.91
C SER A 85 -11.08 -0.79 -22.05
N PRO A 86 -10.06 0.03 -21.73
CA PRO A 86 -9.11 0.53 -22.71
C PRO A 86 -8.29 -0.59 -23.37
N THR A 87 -7.74 -0.29 -24.55
CA THR A 87 -6.88 -1.21 -25.30
C THR A 87 -5.68 -0.48 -25.88
N GLY A 88 -4.65 -1.23 -26.30
CA GLY A 88 -3.49 -0.65 -26.96
C GLY A 88 -2.71 0.30 -26.06
N HIS A 89 -2.55 1.55 -26.47
CA HIS A 89 -1.76 2.55 -25.76
C HIS A 89 -2.42 3.08 -24.49
N ASP A 90 -3.73 2.92 -24.35
CA ASP A 90 -4.51 3.40 -23.19
C ASP A 90 -4.51 2.38 -22.04
N LEU A 91 -3.85 1.24 -22.19
CA LEU A 91 -3.65 0.30 -21.10
C LEU A 91 -2.70 0.88 -20.04
N GLY A 92 -3.06 0.62 -18.79
CA GLY A 92 -2.26 1.04 -17.64
C GLY A 92 -0.89 0.35 -17.61
N ARG A 93 0.03 0.92 -16.83
CA ARG A 93 1.38 0.38 -16.65
C ARG A 93 1.71 0.19 -15.19
N SER A 94 2.54 -0.81 -14.91
CA SER A 94 3.08 -1.03 -13.58
C SER A 94 4.57 -0.75 -13.52
N SER A 95 5.02 -0.23 -12.39
CA SER A 95 6.43 -0.11 -12.01
C SER A 95 6.66 -0.71 -10.63
N ILE A 96 7.90 -1.00 -10.30
CA ILE A 96 8.32 -1.42 -8.95
C ILE A 96 9.15 -0.28 -8.38
N GLU A 97 8.78 0.20 -7.20
CA GLU A 97 9.54 1.19 -6.45
C GLU A 97 10.46 0.49 -5.45
N VAL A 98 11.75 0.49 -5.74
CA VAL A 98 12.75 -0.25 -4.95
C VAL A 98 13.14 0.53 -3.69
N GLY A 99 12.99 1.86 -3.68
CA GLY A 99 13.37 2.76 -2.58
C GLY A 99 12.31 2.97 -1.50
N ALA A 100 11.07 2.51 -1.72
CA ALA A 100 9.90 2.82 -0.89
C ALA A 100 10.12 2.58 0.63
N LEU A 101 10.75 1.46 1.00
CA LEU A 101 11.01 1.13 2.41
C LEU A 101 12.02 2.08 3.05
N ASP A 102 13.03 2.50 2.30
CA ASP A 102 14.10 3.36 2.79
C ASP A 102 13.58 4.79 2.96
N GLU A 103 12.82 5.30 1.98
CA GLU A 103 12.14 6.60 2.07
C GLU A 103 11.21 6.68 3.30
N TYR A 104 10.41 5.63 3.54
CA TYR A 104 9.56 5.56 4.73
C TYR A 104 10.38 5.53 6.03
N THR A 105 11.48 4.78 6.05
CA THR A 105 12.32 4.65 7.25
C THR A 105 13.02 5.98 7.56
N ASP A 106 13.52 6.67 6.54
CA ASP A 106 14.12 8.01 6.65
C ASP A 106 13.11 9.02 7.17
N TYR A 107 11.88 9.00 6.66
CA TYR A 107 10.79 9.81 7.22
C TYR A 107 10.56 9.50 8.71
N ALA A 108 10.41 8.23 9.07
CA ALA A 108 10.16 7.83 10.45
C ALA A 108 11.29 8.30 11.39
N LEU A 109 12.55 8.13 10.98
CA LEU A 109 13.72 8.60 11.72
C LEU A 109 13.74 10.13 11.86
N SER A 110 13.35 10.87 10.82
CA SER A 110 13.31 12.35 10.85
C SER A 110 12.34 12.91 11.91
N THR A 111 11.39 12.10 12.40
CA THR A 111 10.44 12.50 13.45
C THR A 111 11.01 12.43 14.87
N ILE A 112 12.21 11.86 15.05
CA ILE A 112 12.83 11.62 16.36
C ILE A 112 13.92 12.68 16.61
N PRO A 113 13.73 13.61 17.57
CA PRO A 113 14.67 14.71 17.81
C PRO A 113 15.85 14.33 18.73
N VAL A 114 16.00 13.07 19.10
CA VAL A 114 16.98 12.59 20.09
C VAL A 114 17.76 11.39 19.58
N ASP A 115 18.99 11.25 20.06
CA ASP A 115 19.82 10.05 19.86
C ASP A 115 19.46 8.97 20.89
N LEU A 116 19.38 7.72 20.45
CA LEU A 116 19.10 6.54 21.27
C LEU A 116 20.37 5.77 21.67
N LYS A 117 21.55 6.31 21.35
CA LYS A 117 22.85 5.70 21.67
C LYS A 117 22.97 5.32 23.15
N GLY A 118 23.40 4.09 23.38
CA GLY A 118 23.58 3.52 24.72
C GLY A 118 22.39 2.69 25.20
N LEU A 119 21.23 2.77 24.52
CA LEU A 119 20.12 1.85 24.76
C LEU A 119 20.40 0.49 24.10
N ARG A 120 19.90 -0.57 24.74
CA ARG A 120 19.83 -1.91 24.16
C ARG A 120 18.36 -2.28 24.04
N VAL A 121 17.90 -2.45 22.81
CA VAL A 121 16.49 -2.71 22.50
C VAL A 121 16.39 -4.09 21.83
N ALA A 122 15.46 -4.91 22.32
CA ALA A 122 15.09 -6.16 21.66
C ALA A 122 13.85 -5.93 20.80
N LEU A 123 13.84 -6.51 19.60
CA LEU A 123 12.78 -6.34 18.61
C LEU A 123 12.22 -7.70 18.22
N ASP A 124 10.89 -7.82 18.23
CA ASP A 124 10.16 -8.91 17.59
C ASP A 124 9.34 -8.30 16.45
N CYS A 125 9.68 -8.68 15.21
CA CYS A 125 8.99 -8.20 14.02
C CYS A 125 7.85 -9.12 13.56
N ALA A 126 7.51 -10.14 14.36
CA ALA A 126 6.44 -11.10 14.11
C ALA A 126 6.54 -11.82 12.74
N ASN A 127 7.75 -11.95 12.17
CA ASN A 127 7.99 -12.37 10.78
C ASN A 127 7.17 -11.58 9.74
N GLY A 128 6.77 -10.35 10.08
CA GLY A 128 5.91 -9.50 9.28
C GLY A 128 6.67 -8.37 8.59
N ALA A 129 5.92 -7.40 8.05
CA ALA A 129 6.45 -6.37 7.17
C ALA A 129 7.52 -5.45 7.78
N CYS A 130 7.61 -5.36 9.11
CA CYS A 130 8.62 -4.55 9.79
C CYS A 130 10.00 -5.22 9.88
N TYR A 131 10.18 -6.48 9.44
CA TYR A 131 11.43 -7.24 9.64
C TYR A 131 12.69 -6.56 9.10
N LYS A 132 12.57 -5.76 8.03
CA LYS A 132 13.67 -4.94 7.49
C LYS A 132 13.69 -3.53 8.10
N ALA A 133 12.54 -2.86 8.15
CA ALA A 133 12.44 -1.47 8.64
C ALA A 133 12.93 -1.32 10.08
N ALA A 134 12.56 -2.23 10.97
CA ALA A 134 12.86 -2.11 12.39
C ALA A 134 14.35 -2.28 12.72
N VAL A 135 15.16 -2.84 11.83
CA VAL A 135 16.59 -3.09 12.03
C VAL A 135 17.46 -2.07 11.28
N LYS A 136 16.91 -1.42 10.25
CA LYS A 136 17.58 -0.32 9.52
C LYS A 136 17.59 0.99 10.32
N ALA A 137 16.65 1.15 11.25
CA ALA A 137 16.47 2.34 12.09
C ALA A 137 17.43 2.42 13.28
#